data_AF-A0A2H0Q3P0-F1
#
_entry.id   AF-A0A2H0Q3P0-F1
#
_cell.length_a   1.000
_cell.length_b   1.000
_cell.length_c   1.000
_cell.angle_alpha   90.00
_cell.angle_beta   90.00
_cell.angle_gamma   90.00
#
_symmetry.space_group_name_H-M   'P 1'
#
loop_
_entity.id
_entity.type
_entity.pdbx_description
1 polymer ?
#
loop_
_entity_poly.entity_id
_entity_poly.type
_entity_poly.pdbx_seq_one_letter_code
_entity_poly.pdbx_strand_id
1 'polypeptide(L)'
;MYKLIAIYKIPNDKDAFQKHYDEVHAPLAKKVPGLQEIRLNKVFGTPRGESDLHLIAELCFENKDAWKAAMKSEENMAAGKDLMSFAKDIVSIHFAEEVKA
;
A
#
# COMPACT_ATOMS: atom_id res chain seq x y z
N MET A 1 -1.47 -2.37 -16.45
CA MET A 1 -2.24 -2.34 -15.18
C MET A 1 -2.07 -0.97 -14.52
N TYR A 2 -3.03 -0.53 -13.71
CA TYR A 2 -2.90 0.70 -12.92
C TYR A 2 -2.74 0.34 -11.44
N LYS A 3 -1.94 1.13 -10.71
CA LYS A 3 -1.56 0.81 -9.33
C LYS A 3 -1.70 2.01 -8.40
N LEU A 4 -2.11 1.72 -7.17
CA LEU A 4 -1.75 2.53 -6.00
C LEU A 4 -0.59 1.83 -5.30
N ILE A 5 0.49 2.55 -5.05
CA ILE A 5 1.69 2.04 -4.40
C ILE A 5 1.86 2.76 -3.07
N ALA A 6 1.90 2.00 -1.97
CA ALA A 6 2.23 2.49 -0.64
C ALA A 6 3.62 2.02 -0.24
N ILE A 7 4.52 2.97 0.01
CA ILE A 7 5.91 2.70 0.39
C ILE A 7 6.08 3.14 1.84
N TYR A 8 6.44 2.20 2.71
CA TYR A 8 6.60 2.42 4.15
C TYR A 8 8.09 2.44 4.51
N LYS A 9 8.51 3.50 5.19
CA LYS A 9 9.80 3.54 5.90
C LYS A 9 9.78 2.62 7.12
N ILE A 10 10.96 2.37 7.70
CA ILE A 10 11.08 1.60 8.95
C ILE A 10 10.24 2.27 10.05
N PRO A 11 9.22 1.58 10.60
CA PRO A 11 8.45 2.08 11.73
C PRO A 11 9.31 2.04 13.01
N ASN A 12 9.01 2.94 13.96
CA ASN A 12 9.65 2.93 15.28
C ASN A 12 9.37 1.65 16.06
N ASP A 13 8.17 1.08 15.89
CA ASP A 13 7.76 -0.21 16.45
C ASP A 13 7.27 -1.12 15.32
N LYS A 14 8.10 -2.10 14.96
CA LYS A 14 7.83 -3.03 13.86
C LYS A 14 6.72 -4.02 14.18
N ASP A 15 6.61 -4.44 15.44
CA ASP A 15 5.63 -5.45 15.84
C ASP A 15 4.24 -4.84 15.92
N ALA A 16 4.12 -3.62 16.48
CA ALA A 16 2.88 -2.86 16.46
C ALA A 16 2.42 -2.54 15.03
N PHE A 17 3.36 -2.13 14.16
CA PHE A 17 3.07 -1.90 12.75
C PHE A 17 2.56 -3.17 12.06
N GLN A 18 3.27 -4.28 12.17
CA GLN A 18 2.91 -5.53 11.49
C GLN A 18 1.56 -6.05 11.97
N LYS A 19 1.31 -6.01 13.29
CA LYS A 19 0.02 -6.40 13.86
C LYS A 19 -1.14 -5.57 13.30
N HIS A 20 -1.04 -4.24 13.35
CA HIS A 20 -2.10 -3.36 12.83
C HIS A 20 -2.26 -3.52 11.33
N TYR A 21 -1.16 -3.69 10.60
CA TYR A 21 -1.16 -3.89 9.16
C TYR A 21 -1.95 -5.16 8.78
N ASP A 22 -1.70 -6.27 9.44
CA ASP A 22 -2.32 -7.56 9.11
C ASP A 22 -3.76 -7.66 9.61
N GLU A 23 -4.04 -7.19 10.83
CA GLU A 23 -5.34 -7.35 11.48
C GLU A 23 -6.36 -6.29 11.05
N VAL A 24 -5.91 -5.10 10.64
CA VAL A 24 -6.78 -3.95 10.35
C VAL A 24 -6.59 -3.42 8.94
N HIS A 25 -5.38 -2.98 8.60
CA HIS A 25 -5.14 -2.23 7.37
C HIS A 25 -5.35 -3.08 6.10
N ALA A 26 -4.70 -4.25 6.02
CA ALA A 26 -4.78 -5.13 4.87
C ALA A 26 -6.21 -5.65 4.62
N PRO A 27 -7.02 -6.03 5.63
CA PRO A 27 -8.44 -6.33 5.46
C PRO A 27 -9.26 -5.17 4.91
N LEU A 28 -8.97 -3.91 5.28
CA LEU A 28 -9.64 -2.74 4.71
C LEU A 28 -9.24 -2.55 3.24
N ALA A 29 -7.94 -2.61 2.93
CA ALA A 29 -7.43 -2.49 1.56
C ALA A 29 -8.03 -3.56 0.62
N LYS A 30 -8.20 -4.80 1.10
CA LYS A 30 -8.82 -5.91 0.33
C LYS A 30 -10.28 -5.66 -0.04
N LYS A 31 -10.98 -4.76 0.63
CA LYS A 31 -12.38 -4.41 0.32
C LYS A 31 -12.51 -3.39 -0.82
N VAL A 32 -11.41 -2.78 -1.25
CA VAL A 32 -11.43 -1.76 -2.30
C VAL A 32 -11.97 -2.38 -3.60
N PRO A 33 -13.04 -1.81 -4.20
CA PRO A 33 -13.68 -2.39 -5.38
C PRO A 33 -12.75 -2.33 -6.61
N GLY A 34 -12.86 -3.34 -7.48
CA GLY A 34 -12.06 -3.44 -8.70
C GLY A 34 -10.61 -3.87 -8.49
N LEU A 35 -10.18 -4.06 -7.24
CA LEU A 35 -8.87 -4.59 -6.88
C LEU A 35 -8.70 -6.01 -7.43
N GLN A 36 -7.64 -6.23 -8.20
CA GLN A 36 -7.30 -7.53 -8.77
C GLN A 36 -6.36 -8.30 -7.86
N GLU A 37 -5.37 -7.60 -7.29
CA GLU A 37 -4.31 -8.19 -6.51
C GLU A 37 -3.71 -7.15 -5.55
N ILE A 38 -3.24 -7.61 -4.38
CA ILE A 38 -2.31 -6.86 -3.55
C ILE A 38 -0.97 -7.58 -3.57
N ARG A 39 0.09 -6.88 -4.02
CA ARG A 39 1.46 -7.39 -3.95
C ARG A 39 2.17 -6.74 -2.77
N LEU A 40 2.71 -7.56 -1.88
CA LEU A 40 3.46 -7.12 -0.72
C LEU A 40 4.93 -7.49 -0.88
N ASN A 41 5.80 -6.49 -0.78
CA ASN A 41 7.24 -6.66 -0.92
C ASN A 41 7.91 -6.17 0.37
N LYS A 42 8.36 -7.11 1.21
CA LYS A 42 9.19 -6.78 2.38
C LYS A 42 10.59 -6.42 1.90
N VAL A 43 11.06 -5.22 2.24
CA VAL A 43 12.37 -4.75 1.81
C VAL A 43 13.44 -5.32 2.75
N PHE A 44 14.39 -6.07 2.19
CA PHE A 44 15.47 -6.70 2.96
C PHE A 44 16.78 -5.87 2.96
N GLY A 45 16.91 -4.87 2.08
CA GLY A 45 18.11 -4.05 1.97
C GLY A 45 18.23 -3.34 0.62
N THR A 46 19.41 -2.77 0.37
CA THR A 46 19.81 -2.12 -0.88
C THR A 46 21.21 -2.62 -1.28
N PRO A 47 21.69 -2.35 -2.52
CA PRO A 47 23.06 -2.67 -2.91
C PRO A 47 24.15 -2.04 -2.01
N ARG A 48 23.81 -1.02 -1.22
CA ARG A 48 24.72 -0.36 -0.28
C ARG A 48 24.59 -0.85 1.17
N GLY A 49 23.76 -1.88 1.44
CA GLY A 49 23.53 -2.41 2.78
C GLY A 49 22.07 -2.25 3.20
N GLU A 50 21.81 -1.61 4.34
CA GLU A 50 20.45 -1.46 4.86
C GLU A 50 19.61 -0.48 4.03
N SER A 51 18.29 -0.70 4.01
CA SER A 51 17.31 0.23 3.43
C SER A 51 16.60 0.98 4.55
N ASP A 52 16.17 2.21 4.28
CA ASP A 52 15.23 2.93 5.13
C ASP A 52 13.77 2.50 4.92
N LEU A 53 13.51 1.60 3.94
CA LEU A 53 12.20 1.06 3.64
C LEU A 53 11.96 -0.27 4.36
N HIS A 54 10.70 -0.48 4.76
CA HIS A 54 10.24 -1.67 5.44
C HIS A 54 9.35 -2.53 4.55
N LEU A 55 8.37 -1.91 3.89
CA LEU A 55 7.34 -2.60 3.11
C LEU A 55 6.94 -1.75 1.90
N ILE A 56 6.67 -2.41 0.77
CA ILE A 56 6.03 -1.81 -0.40
C ILE A 56 4.76 -2.63 -0.68
N ALA A 57 3.61 -1.96 -0.71
CA ALA A 57 2.34 -2.56 -1.07
C ALA A 57 1.85 -1.99 -2.40
N GLU A 58 1.52 -2.85 -3.34
CA GLU A 58 0.94 -2.48 -4.63
C GLU A 58 -0.51 -2.99 -4.69
N LEU A 59 -1.46 -2.08 -4.81
CA LEU A 59 -2.85 -2.41 -5.10
C LEU A 59 -3.03 -2.33 -6.61
N CYS A 60 -3.26 -3.46 -7.26
CA CYS A 60 -3.31 -3.58 -8.71
C CYS A 60 -4.75 -3.59 -9.23
N PHE A 61 -4.98 -2.80 -10.29
CA PHE A 61 -6.25 -2.66 -10.97
C PHE A 61 -6.08 -2.94 -12.46
N GLU A 62 -7.10 -3.54 -13.07
CA GLU A 62 -7.08 -3.97 -14.46
C GLU A 62 -6.79 -2.80 -15.42
N ASN A 63 -7.55 -1.70 -15.27
CA ASN A 63 -7.49 -0.53 -16.14
C ASN A 63 -7.69 0.78 -15.34
N LYS A 64 -7.55 1.92 -16.03
CA LYS A 64 -7.60 3.25 -15.43
C LYS A 64 -8.96 3.59 -14.83
N ASP A 65 -10.05 3.10 -15.42
CA ASP A 65 -11.39 3.42 -14.96
C ASP A 65 -11.77 2.61 -13.72
N ALA A 66 -11.35 1.34 -13.65
CA ALA A 66 -11.42 0.54 -12.42
C ALA A 66 -10.65 1.22 -11.27
N TRP A 67 -9.42 1.69 -11.54
CA TRP A 67 -8.64 2.45 -10.55
C TRP A 67 -9.35 3.74 -10.12
N LYS A 68 -9.90 4.54 -11.05
CA LYS A 68 -10.62 5.78 -10.70
C LYS A 68 -11.85 5.50 -9.83
N ALA A 69 -12.60 4.45 -10.15
CA ALA A 69 -13.77 4.04 -9.36
C ALA A 69 -13.34 3.61 -7.95
N ALA A 70 -12.27 2.80 -7.86
CA ALA A 70 -11.68 2.39 -6.60
C ALA A 70 -11.27 3.58 -5.73
N MET A 71 -10.61 4.60 -6.29
CA MET A 71 -10.15 5.76 -5.52
C MET A 71 -11.27 6.60 -4.91
N LYS A 72 -12.46 6.57 -5.51
CA LYS A 72 -13.65 7.30 -5.03
C LYS A 72 -14.53 6.48 -4.07
N SER A 73 -14.19 5.22 -3.84
CA SER A 73 -14.98 4.30 -3.02
C SER A 73 -14.90 4.62 -1.52
N GLU A 74 -15.94 4.24 -0.78
CA GLU A 74 -15.95 4.37 0.68
C GLU A 74 -14.90 3.47 1.33
N GLU A 75 -14.63 2.31 0.75
CA GLU A 75 -13.62 1.36 1.19
C GLU A 75 -12.21 1.95 1.07
N ASN A 76 -11.90 2.65 -0.02
CA ASN A 76 -10.62 3.33 -0.17
C ASN A 76 -10.47 4.51 0.80
N MET A 77 -11.56 5.26 1.04
CA MET A 77 -11.56 6.31 2.07
C MET A 77 -11.33 5.75 3.48
N ALA A 78 -11.93 4.60 3.80
CA ALA A 78 -11.73 3.92 5.07
C ALA A 78 -10.28 3.42 5.23
N ALA A 79 -9.72 2.77 4.20
CA ALA A 79 -8.32 2.33 4.19
C ALA A 79 -7.35 3.51 4.32
N GLY A 80 -7.61 4.63 3.63
CA GLY A 80 -6.82 5.85 3.73
C GLY A 80 -6.90 6.50 5.11
N LYS A 81 -8.08 6.55 5.74
CA LYS A 81 -8.24 7.06 7.11
C LYS A 81 -7.47 6.22 8.12
N ASP A 82 -7.56 4.90 8.01
CA ASP A 82 -6.79 3.97 8.83
C ASP A 82 -5.28 4.17 8.63
N LEU A 83 -4.83 4.23 7.37
CA LEU A 83 -3.42 4.48 7.02
C LEU A 83 -2.83 5.71 7.74
N MET A 84 -3.58 6.82 7.72
CA MET A 84 -3.13 8.06 8.36
C MET A 84 -3.09 7.98 9.89
N SER A 85 -3.74 7.00 10.50
CA SER A 85 -3.73 6.84 11.96
C SER A 85 -2.45 6.18 12.48
N PHE A 86 -1.83 5.27 11.71
CA PHE A 86 -0.67 4.49 12.18
C PHE A 86 0.62 4.70 11.37
N ALA A 87 0.51 5.16 10.11
CA ALA A 87 1.66 5.21 9.21
C ALA A 87 1.92 6.59 8.59
N LYS A 88 1.20 7.66 8.98
CA LYS A 88 1.26 8.99 8.35
C LYS A 88 2.67 9.56 8.12
N ASP A 89 3.60 9.31 9.06
CA ASP A 89 4.95 9.90 9.03
C ASP A 89 5.96 9.02 8.29
N ILE A 90 5.56 7.78 7.94
CA ILE A 90 6.43 6.77 7.34
C ILE A 90 5.94 6.29 5.97
N VAL A 91 4.70 6.59 5.58
CA VAL A 91 4.14 6.16 4.29
C VAL A 91 4.25 7.25 3.22
N SER A 92 4.53 6.84 2.00
CA SER A 92 4.28 7.64 0.79
C SER A 92 3.37 6.88 -0.17
N ILE A 93 2.43 7.59 -0.80
CA ILE A 93 1.48 7.04 -1.75
C ILE A 93 1.80 7.55 -3.15
N HIS A 94 1.87 6.64 -4.10
CA HIS A 94 2.14 6.92 -5.50
C HIS A 94 1.11 6.21 -6.39
N PHE A 95 0.86 6.78 -7.57
CA PHE A 95 0.03 6.13 -8.58
C PHE A 95 0.89 5.83 -9.80
N ALA A 96 0.76 4.61 -10.33
CA ALA A 96 1.60 4.16 -11.43
C ALA A 96 0.78 3.43 -12.49
N GLU A 97 1.24 3.55 -13.73
CA GLU A 97 0.83 2.68 -14.83
C GLU A 97 1.97 1.69 -15.08
N GLU A 98 1.64 0.40 -15.08
CA GLU A 98 2.59 -0.65 -15.43
C GLU A 98 2.76 -0.68 -16.96
N VAL A 99 3.96 -0.36 -17.42
CA VAL A 99 4.38 -0.38 -18.82
C VAL A 99 5.30 -1.57 -19.08
N LYS A 100 5.34 -2.05 -20.33
CA LYS A 100 6.33 -3.04 -20.76
C LYS A 100 7.67 -2.34 -20.99
N ALA A 101 8.76 -3.04 -20.68
CA ALA A 101 10.12 -2.61 -21.00
C ALA A 101 10.38 -2.67 -22.51
#